data_AF-X1R0R3-F1
#
_entry.id   AF-X1R0R3-F1
#
_cell.length_a   1.000
_cell.length_b   1.000
_cell.length_c   1.000
_cell.angle_alpha   90.00
_cell.angle_beta   90.00
_cell.angle_gamma   90.00
#
_symmetry.space_group_name_H-M   'P 1'
#
loop_
_entity.id
_entity.type
_entity.pdbx_description
1 polymer ?
#
loop_
_entity_poly.entity_id
_entity_poly.type
_entity_poly.pdbx_seq_one_letter_code
_entity_poly.pdbx_strand_id
1 'polypeptide(L)'
;MAEIVGVRFKRAGRVYYFDPAGFDLEVNDYIVVKTARGLELGHVVTPPEQVLDSEVGRQLKPVVRKAEPEDIKRAQEFEDREKEALTECRKLISKLHLPMKLLSAEYNLDGSRLTFFL
;
A
#
# COMPACT_ATOMS: atom_id res chain seq x y z
N MET A 1 18.21 19.43 -2.64
CA MET A 1 17.21 19.38 -1.57
C MET A 1 16.03 18.65 -2.16
N ALA A 2 15.64 17.54 -1.55
CA ALA A 2 14.54 16.72 -1.99
C ALA A 2 13.38 16.86 -1.00
N GLU A 3 12.17 16.86 -1.50
CA GLU A 3 10.97 16.83 -0.66
C GLU A 3 10.48 15.39 -0.55
N ILE A 4 10.14 14.96 0.66
CA ILE A 4 9.68 13.61 0.94
C ILE A 4 8.39 13.62 1.74
N VAL A 5 7.51 12.67 1.45
CA VAL A 5 6.33 12.38 2.28
C VAL A 5 6.43 10.94 2.80
N GLY A 6 6.12 10.76 4.09
CA GLY A 6 6.13 9.46 4.74
C GLY A 6 4.77 8.78 4.62
N VAL A 7 4.75 7.60 3.99
CA VAL A 7 3.53 6.88 3.61
C VAL A 7 3.56 5.47 4.21
N ARG A 8 2.43 5.04 4.75
CA ARG A 8 2.25 3.71 5.33
C ARG A 8 1.04 3.03 4.69
N PHE A 9 1.20 1.77 4.29
CA PHE A 9 0.13 0.98 3.66
C PHE A 9 -0.65 0.09 4.63
N LYS A 10 -0.04 -0.26 5.77
CA LYS A 10 -0.65 -1.10 6.82
C LYS A 10 -0.56 -0.42 8.17
N ARG A 11 -1.55 -0.56 9.05
CA ARG A 11 -1.60 0.10 10.37
C ARG A 11 -0.29 0.03 11.17
N ALA A 12 0.38 -1.12 11.21
CA ALA A 12 1.67 -1.34 11.87
C ALA A 12 2.83 -1.67 10.89
N GLY A 13 2.72 -1.19 9.65
CA GLY A 13 3.70 -1.44 8.59
C GLY A 13 4.89 -0.47 8.58
N ARG A 14 5.90 -0.83 7.78
CA ARG A 14 7.03 0.04 7.45
C ARG A 14 6.54 1.34 6.81
N VAL A 15 7.18 2.45 7.16
CA VAL A 15 7.02 3.73 6.48
C VAL A 15 7.91 3.75 5.24
N TYR A 16 7.32 4.13 4.11
CA TYR A 16 7.99 4.30 2.83
C TYR A 16 7.95 5.77 2.45
N TYR A 17 9.01 6.26 1.81
CA TYR A 17 9.11 7.64 1.39
C TYR A 17 8.81 7.77 -0.10
N PHE A 18 8.04 8.80 -0.44
CA PHE A 18 7.64 9.15 -1.80
C PHE A 18 7.92 10.63 -2.05
N ASP A 19 8.00 11.01 -3.32
CA ASP A 19 8.02 12.41 -3.74
C ASP A 19 6.56 12.93 -3.70
N PRO A 20 6.25 13.99 -2.93
CA PRO A 20 4.89 14.52 -2.83
C PRO A 20 4.38 15.12 -4.14
N ALA A 21 5.22 15.30 -5.16
CA ALA A 21 4.84 15.76 -6.49
C ALA A 21 4.07 17.09 -6.51
N GLY A 22 4.36 17.97 -5.53
CA GLY A 22 3.70 19.27 -5.36
C GLY A 22 2.30 19.20 -4.74
N PHE A 23 1.85 18.04 -4.27
CA PHE A 23 0.62 17.93 -3.49
C PHE A 23 0.83 18.43 -2.05
N ASP A 24 -0.07 19.28 -1.60
CA ASP A 24 -0.16 19.68 -0.19
C ASP A 24 -0.77 18.52 0.61
N LEU A 25 0.04 17.79 1.37
CA LEU A 25 -0.34 16.55 2.05
C LEU A 25 -0.22 16.71 3.57
N GLU A 26 -1.26 16.32 4.29
CA GLU A 26 -1.26 16.35 5.76
C GLU A 26 -1.25 14.94 6.35
N VAL A 27 -0.88 14.83 7.63
CA VAL A 27 -0.99 13.57 8.36
C VAL A 27 -2.45 13.11 8.35
N ASN A 28 -2.66 11.84 8.06
CA ASN A 28 -3.95 11.18 7.85
C ASN A 28 -4.61 11.38 6.47
N ASP A 29 -3.97 12.10 5.54
CA ASP A 29 -4.40 12.06 4.15
C ASP A 29 -4.21 10.65 3.57
N TYR A 30 -5.17 10.23 2.75
CA TYR A 30 -5.01 9.07 1.90
C TYR A 30 -4.56 9.49 0.52
N ILE A 31 -3.61 8.75 -0.05
CA ILE A 31 -3.02 9.02 -1.34
C ILE A 31 -2.93 7.75 -2.18
N VAL A 32 -2.80 7.91 -3.48
CA VAL A 32 -2.56 6.81 -4.41
C VAL A 32 -1.15 6.89 -4.94
N VAL A 33 -0.44 5.76 -4.90
CA VAL A 33 0.93 5.63 -5.40
C VAL A 33 1.05 4.41 -6.32
N LYS A 34 2.03 4.43 -7.23
CA LYS A 34 2.30 3.31 -8.14
C LYS A 34 3.44 2.44 -7.62
N THR A 35 3.12 1.25 -7.15
CA THR A 35 4.11 0.25 -6.69
C THR A 35 4.40 -0.77 -7.80
N ALA A 36 5.21 -1.78 -7.49
CA ALA A 36 5.41 -2.92 -8.40
C ALA A 36 4.16 -3.83 -8.52
N ARG A 37 3.15 -3.63 -7.66
CA ARG A 37 1.90 -4.42 -7.64
C ARG A 37 0.71 -3.68 -8.26
N GLY A 38 0.92 -2.47 -8.76
CA GLY A 38 -0.11 -1.63 -9.35
C GLY A 38 -0.30 -0.36 -8.54
N LEU A 39 -1.51 0.19 -8.60
CA LEU A 39 -1.90 1.31 -7.75
C LEU A 39 -2.20 0.78 -6.34
N GLU A 40 -1.70 1.47 -5.33
CA GLU A 40 -1.94 1.16 -3.92
C GLU A 40 -2.39 2.41 -3.18
N LEU A 41 -3.29 2.21 -2.22
CA LEU A 41 -3.76 3.23 -1.29
C LEU A 41 -2.75 3.34 -0.14
N GLY A 42 -2.14 4.51 0.00
CA GLY A 42 -1.23 4.84 1.09
C GLY A 42 -1.86 5.82 2.06
N HIS A 43 -1.46 5.75 3.33
CA HIS A 43 -1.84 6.67 4.38
C HIS A 43 -0.63 7.52 4.77
N VAL A 44 -0.78 8.85 4.74
CA VAL A 44 0.27 9.80 5.11
C VAL A 44 0.45 9.76 6.62
N VAL A 45 1.68 9.48 7.06
CA VAL A 45 2.07 9.43 8.48
C VAL A 45 3.12 10.49 8.84
N THR A 46 3.79 11.04 7.83
CA THR A 46 4.71 12.16 7.95
C THR A 46 4.39 13.11 6.80
N PRO A 47 4.10 14.40 7.07
CA PRO A 47 3.80 15.37 6.01
C PRO A 47 5.04 15.63 5.15
N PRO A 48 4.91 16.33 4.01
CA PRO A 48 6.03 16.76 3.19
C PRO A 48 7.09 17.50 4.02
N GLU A 49 8.32 17.02 3.96
CA GLU A 49 9.48 17.65 4.59
C GLU A 49 10.68 17.69 3.64
N GLN A 50 11.52 18.72 3.78
CA GLN A 50 12.75 18.85 3.00
C GLN A 50 13.90 18.12 3.68
N VAL A 51 14.59 17.28 2.91
CA VAL A 51 15.77 16.53 3.36
C VAL A 51 16.95 16.78 2.41
N LEU A 52 18.16 16.43 2.88
CA LEU A 52 19.34 16.49 2.05
C LEU A 52 19.28 15.38 0.99
N ASP A 53 19.73 15.66 -0.24
CA ASP A 53 19.72 14.67 -1.32
C ASP A 53 20.57 13.43 -0.97
N SER A 54 21.58 13.59 -0.11
CA SER A 54 22.41 12.51 0.42
C SER A 54 21.67 11.55 1.35
N GLU A 55 20.56 11.98 1.96
CA GLU A 55 19.71 11.15 2.83
C GLU A 55 18.72 10.32 2.00
N VAL A 56 18.48 10.72 0.74
CA VAL A 56 17.61 10.05 -0.21
C VAL A 56 18.41 9.03 -1.02
N GLY A 57 18.62 7.84 -0.44
CA GLY A 57 19.46 6.79 -1.05
C GLY A 57 18.94 6.19 -2.37
N ARG A 58 17.72 6.50 -2.82
CA ARG A 58 17.12 6.03 -4.08
C ARG A 58 16.16 7.08 -4.67
N GLN A 59 16.01 7.09 -5.99
CA GLN A 59 15.00 7.91 -6.67
C GLN A 59 13.60 7.58 -6.12
N LEU A 60 12.96 8.59 -5.54
CA LEU A 60 11.63 8.47 -4.96
C LEU A 60 10.60 8.34 -6.08
N LYS A 61 9.61 7.47 -5.86
CA LYS A 61 8.45 7.43 -6.73
C LYS A 61 7.51 8.59 -6.37
N PRO A 62 6.85 9.21 -7.36
CA PRO A 62 5.92 10.29 -7.08
C PRO A 62 4.60 9.76 -6.53
N VAL A 63 3.95 10.58 -5.72
CA VAL A 63 2.52 10.48 -5.44
C VAL A 63 1.75 10.70 -6.74
N VAL A 64 0.78 9.84 -7.03
CA VAL A 64 0.00 9.93 -8.27
C VAL A 64 -1.13 10.94 -8.10
N ARG A 65 -1.85 10.87 -6.98
CA ARG A 65 -2.95 11.76 -6.61
C ARG A 65 -3.35 11.58 -5.15
N LYS A 66 -4.14 12.52 -4.62
CA LYS A 66 -4.94 12.29 -3.40
C LYS A 66 -5.99 11.22 -3.66
N ALA A 67 -6.30 10.43 -2.63
CA ALA A 67 -7.34 9.42 -2.71
C ALA A 67 -8.72 10.07 -2.75
N GLU A 68 -9.62 9.45 -3.50
CA GLU A 68 -11.04 9.80 -3.54
C GLU A 68 -11.79 8.95 -2.51
N PRO A 69 -12.97 9.37 -2.04
CA PRO A 69 -13.78 8.58 -1.11
C PRO A 69 -14.06 7.15 -1.62
N GLU A 70 -14.20 6.99 -2.93
CA GLU A 70 -14.40 5.71 -3.61
C GLU A 70 -13.20 4.76 -3.45
N ASP A 71 -11.97 5.28 -3.42
CA ASP A 71 -10.77 4.48 -3.21
C ASP A 71 -10.77 3.86 -1.81
N ILE A 72 -11.15 4.65 -0.80
CA ILE A 72 -11.20 4.23 0.60
C ILE A 72 -12.31 3.18 0.79
N LYS A 73 -13.49 3.43 0.21
CA LYS A 73 -14.60 2.45 0.23
C LYS A 73 -14.19 1.15 -0.43
N ARG A 74 -13.54 1.20 -1.60
CA ARG A 74 -13.08 0.00 -2.31
C ARG A 74 -12.03 -0.77 -1.51
N ALA A 75 -11.10 -0.08 -0.86
CA ALA A 75 -10.13 -0.74 0.02
C ALA A 75 -10.82 -1.50 1.16
N GLN A 76 -11.86 -0.92 1.77
CA GLN A 76 -12.66 -1.60 2.79
C GLN A 76 -13.41 -2.83 2.25
N GLU A 77 -14.00 -2.73 1.05
CA GLU A 77 -14.65 -3.87 0.39
C GLU A 77 -13.64 -5.01 0.09
N PHE A 78 -12.41 -4.66 -0.28
CA PHE A 78 -11.37 -5.65 -0.53
C PHE A 78 -10.89 -6.36 0.74
N GLU A 79 -10.85 -5.69 1.90
CA GLU A 79 -10.48 -6.34 3.17
C GLU A 79 -11.37 -7.56 3.48
N ASP A 80 -12.66 -7.50 3.15
CA ASP A 80 -13.58 -8.63 3.35
C ASP A 80 -13.35 -9.74 2.33
N ARG A 81 -13.17 -9.38 1.05
CA ARG A 81 -12.85 -10.34 -0.02
C ARG A 81 -11.50 -11.03 0.19
N GLU A 82 -10.55 -10.35 0.82
CA GLU A 82 -9.24 -10.90 1.19
C GLU A 82 -9.37 -11.99 2.25
N LYS A 83 -10.23 -11.80 3.26
CA LYS A 83 -10.51 -12.82 4.30
C LYS A 83 -11.11 -14.08 3.69
N GLU A 84 -12.04 -13.92 2.75
CA GLU A 84 -12.64 -15.02 2.00
C GLU A 84 -11.58 -15.76 1.17
N ALA A 85 -10.79 -15.03 0.37
CA ALA A 85 -9.75 -15.60 -0.47
C ALA A 85 -8.68 -16.34 0.35
N LEU A 86 -8.29 -15.79 1.51
CA LEU A 86 -7.37 -16.43 2.44
C LEU A 86 -7.93 -17.75 2.98
N THR A 87 -9.23 -17.80 3.26
CA THR A 87 -9.92 -19.00 3.74
C THR A 87 -9.95 -20.09 2.67
N GLU A 88 -10.33 -19.73 1.44
CA GLU A 88 -10.36 -20.68 0.32
C GLU A 88 -8.96 -21.19 -0.03
N CYS A 89 -7.95 -20.31 -0.03
CA CYS A 89 -6.58 -20.71 -0.31
C CYS A 89 -6.03 -21.66 0.77
N ARG A 90 -6.37 -21.45 2.06
CA ARG A 90 -6.03 -22.39 3.14
C ARG A 90 -6.64 -23.77 2.94
N LYS A 91 -7.90 -23.86 2.48
CA LYS A 91 -8.55 -25.15 2.15
C LYS A 91 -7.78 -25.87 1.05
N LEU A 92 -7.36 -25.16 0.01
CA LEU A 92 -6.57 -25.72 -1.09
C LEU A 92 -5.19 -26.19 -0.63
N ILE A 93 -4.48 -25.42 0.19
CA ILE A 93 -3.18 -25.81 0.77
C ILE A 93 -3.31 -27.12 1.55
N SER A 94 -4.33 -27.24 2.40
CA SER A 94 -4.59 -28.46 3.17
C SER A 94 -4.92 -29.64 2.26
N LYS A 95 -5.81 -29.45 1.28
CA LYS A 95 -6.19 -30.50 0.31
C LYS A 95 -4.99 -31.00 -0.51
N LEU A 96 -4.10 -30.10 -0.89
CA LEU A 96 -2.93 -30.38 -1.73
C LEU A 96 -1.67 -30.73 -0.93
N HIS A 97 -1.75 -30.75 0.41
CA HIS A 97 -0.63 -31.04 1.32
C HIS A 97 0.61 -30.16 1.06
N LEU A 98 0.39 -28.87 0.76
CA LEU A 98 1.49 -27.94 0.48
C LEU A 98 2.14 -27.48 1.80
N PRO A 99 3.48 -27.53 1.92
CA PRO A 99 4.21 -27.16 3.15
C PRO A 99 4.39 -25.64 3.27
N MET A 100 3.28 -24.90 3.37
CA MET A 100 3.28 -23.44 3.42
C MET A 100 2.23 -22.89 4.38
N LYS A 101 2.50 -21.72 4.96
CA LYS A 101 1.58 -21.03 5.86
C LYS A 101 1.17 -19.70 5.22
N LEU A 102 -0.13 -19.43 5.16
CA LEU A 102 -0.64 -18.14 4.68
C LEU A 102 -0.76 -17.14 5.82
N LEU A 103 -0.09 -16.00 5.68
CA LEU A 103 -0.16 -14.87 6.61
C LEU A 103 -1.31 -13.92 6.27
N SER A 104 -1.38 -13.46 5.01
CA SER A 104 -2.39 -12.49 4.55
C SER A 104 -2.60 -12.56 3.04
N ALA A 105 -3.67 -11.92 2.57
CA ALA A 105 -3.97 -11.70 1.16
C ALA A 105 -4.29 -10.22 0.99
N GLU A 106 -3.84 -9.59 -0.09
CA GLU A 106 -4.07 -8.17 -0.38
C GLU A 106 -4.42 -7.95 -1.85
N TYR A 107 -5.51 -7.24 -2.11
CA TYR A 107 -5.79 -6.64 -3.41
C TYR A 107 -5.02 -5.33 -3.57
N ASN A 108 -4.65 -5.04 -4.81
CA ASN A 108 -4.29 -3.68 -5.20
C ASN A 108 -5.54 -2.81 -5.36
N LEU A 109 -5.36 -1.49 -5.48
CA LEU A 109 -6.45 -0.52 -5.42
C LEU A 109 -7.51 -0.70 -6.52
N ASP A 110 -7.12 -1.19 -7.70
CA ASP A 110 -8.03 -1.44 -8.82
C ASP A 110 -8.60 -2.87 -8.82
N GLY A 111 -8.18 -3.73 -7.89
CA GLY A 111 -8.61 -5.12 -7.79
C GLY A 111 -8.08 -6.04 -8.89
N SER A 112 -7.19 -5.55 -9.76
CA SER A 112 -6.62 -6.34 -10.86
C SER A 112 -5.66 -7.44 -10.40
N ARG A 113 -5.16 -7.35 -9.15
CA ARG A 113 -4.20 -8.30 -8.59
C ARG A 113 -4.50 -8.59 -7.12
N LEU A 114 -4.62 -9.88 -6.79
CA LEU A 114 -4.59 -10.41 -5.43
C LEU A 114 -3.21 -11.00 -5.13
N THR A 115 -2.59 -10.62 -4.02
CA THR A 115 -1.28 -11.10 -3.59
C THR A 115 -1.39 -11.82 -2.26
N PHE A 116 -0.92 -13.07 -2.19
CA PHE A 116 -0.81 -13.82 -0.92
C PHE A 116 0.59 -13.68 -0.32
N PHE A 117 0.65 -13.53 1.00
CA PHE A 117 1.89 -13.48 1.77
C PHE A 117 2.02 -14.73 2.63
N LEU A 118 3.23 -15.28 2.67
CA LEU A 118 3.61 -16.51 3.35
C LEU A 118 4.52 -16.24 4.54
#